data_AF-A0A0U0ZIE7-F1
#
_entry.id   AF-A0A0U0ZIE7-F1
#
_cell.length_a   1.000
_cell.length_b   1.000
_cell.length_c   1.000
_cell.angle_alpha   90.00
_cell.angle_beta   90.00
_cell.angle_gamma   90.00
#
_symmetry.space_group_name_H-M   'P 1'
#
loop_
_entity.id
_entity.type
_entity.pdbx_description
1 polymer ?
#
loop_
_entity_poly.entity_id
_entity_poly.type
_entity_poly.pdbx_seq_one_letter_code
_entity_poly.pdbx_strand_id
1 'polypeptide(L)' 'MRDSVTVHITAPADKIWALVSDITNTGKFSPETFEAEWLDGATEPAVGVRMRETLNRIKAVAEAP' A
#
# COMPACT_ATOMS: atom_id res chain seq x y z
N MET A 1 9.43 -3.21 -16.23
CA MET A 1 8.09 -2.76 -16.68
C MET A 1 7.65 -1.60 -15.80
N ARG A 2 6.93 -0.62 -16.35
CA ARG A 2 6.23 0.43 -15.60
C ARG A 2 4.75 0.28 -15.97
N ASP A 3 3.91 0.04 -14.98
CA ASP A 3 2.46 0.00 -15.16
C ASP A 3 1.85 1.30 -14.60
N SER A 4 0.70 1.72 -15.13
CA SER A 4 0.01 2.94 -14.70
C SER A 4 -1.49 2.81 -14.90
N VAL A 5 -2.25 3.20 -13.89
CA VAL A 5 -3.72 3.25 -13.89
C VAL A 5 -4.20 4.59 -13.32
N THR A 6 -5.33 5.09 -13.81
CA THR A 6 -5.96 6.33 -13.32
C THR A 6 -7.45 6.09 -13.07
N VAL A 7 -7.95 6.56 -11.91
CA VAL A 7 -9.36 6.43 -11.51
C VAL A 7 -9.85 7.77 -10.97
N HIS A 8 -11.07 8.16 -11.35
CA HIS A 8 -11.74 9.32 -10.79
C HIS A 8 -12.60 8.93 -9.60
N ILE A 9 -12.44 9.64 -8.48
CA ILE A 9 -13.19 9.40 -7.25
C ILE A 9 -13.86 10.70 -6.82
N THR A 10 -15.17 10.67 -6.65
CA THR A 10 -15.97 11.82 -6.18
C THR A 10 -15.89 11.91 -4.65
N ALA A 11 -14.72 12.29 -4.13
CA ALA A 11 -14.49 12.50 -2.70
C ALA A 11 -13.46 13.62 -2.46
N PRO A 12 -13.47 14.27 -1.28
CA PRO A 12 -12.45 15.25 -0.92
C PRO A 12 -11.05 14.63 -0.90
N ALA A 13 -10.05 15.37 -1.40
CA ALA A 13 -8.67 14.92 -1.48
C ALA A 13 -8.11 14.45 -0.13
N ASP A 14 -8.46 15.13 0.96
CA ASP A 14 -8.00 14.81 2.32
C ASP A 14 -8.45 13.42 2.78
N LYS A 15 -9.69 13.04 2.46
CA LYS A 15 -10.22 11.69 2.74
C LYS A 15 -9.56 10.62 1.89
N ILE A 16 -9.26 10.94 0.64
CA ILE A 16 -8.53 10.02 -0.24
C ILE A 16 -7.12 9.84 0.27
N TRP A 17 -6.44 10.93 0.63
CA TRP A 17 -5.08 10.89 1.18
C TRP A 17 -5.02 10.02 2.43
N ALA A 18 -5.87 10.28 3.43
CA ALA A 18 -5.94 9.48 4.65
C ALA A 18 -6.14 7.98 4.37
N LEU A 19 -6.92 7.64 3.33
CA LEU A 19 -7.16 6.25 2.95
C LEU A 19 -5.95 5.60 2.26
N VAL A 20 -5.30 6.29 1.31
CA VAL A 20 -4.18 5.72 0.53
C VAL A 20 -2.85 5.77 1.28
N SER A 21 -2.70 6.70 2.22
CA SER A 21 -1.49 6.83 3.04
C SER A 21 -1.48 5.87 4.23
N ASP A 22 -2.62 5.28 4.57
CA ASP A 22 -2.71 4.23 5.58
C ASP A 22 -2.31 2.88 5.00
N ILE A 23 -1.01 2.59 5.08
CA ILE A 23 -0.40 1.36 4.60
C ILE A 23 -0.94 0.14 5.34
N THR A 24 -1.43 0.29 6.57
CA THR A 24 -1.93 -0.85 7.36
C THR A 24 -3.24 -1.39 6.78
N ASN A 25 -3.90 -0.59 5.94
CA ASN A 25 -5.13 -0.95 5.23
C ASN A 25 -4.85 -1.64 3.87
N THR A 26 -3.58 -1.74 3.44
CA THR A 26 -3.17 -2.33 2.14
C THR A 26 -3.71 -3.75 1.93
N GLY A 27 -3.85 -4.55 3.00
CA GLY A 27 -4.40 -5.91 2.91
C GLY A 27 -5.86 -6.02 2.44
N LYS A 28 -6.62 -4.91 2.44
CA LYS A 28 -7.96 -4.88 1.83
C LYS A 28 -7.95 -4.59 0.33
N PHE A 29 -6.88 -3.96 -0.17
CA PHE A 29 -6.77 -3.49 -1.54
C PHE A 29 -5.93 -4.40 -2.43
N SER A 30 -5.01 -5.18 -1.84
CA SER A 30 -4.21 -6.16 -2.56
C SER A 30 -4.45 -7.57 -2.02
N PRO A 31 -4.86 -8.54 -2.87
CA PRO A 31 -4.96 -9.94 -2.45
C PRO A 31 -3.59 -10.62 -2.23
N GLU A 32 -2.48 -9.91 -2.46
CA GLU A 32 -1.11 -10.44 -2.38
C GLU A 32 -0.31 -9.89 -1.19
N THR A 33 -0.67 -8.70 -0.70
CA THR A 33 0.00 -8.03 0.42
C THR A 33 -0.80 -8.28 1.68
N PHE A 34 -0.27 -9.09 2.59
CA PHE A 34 -1.03 -9.56 3.75
C PHE A 34 -0.94 -8.60 4.93
N GLU A 35 0.26 -8.03 5.18
CA GLU A 35 0.51 -7.11 6.28
C GLU A 35 1.57 -6.08 5.87
N ALA A 36 1.36 -4.83 6.30
CA ALA A 36 2.30 -3.74 6.17
C ALA A 36 2.49 -3.07 7.53
N GLU A 37 3.74 -2.88 7.92
CA GLU A 37 4.13 -2.28 9.19
C GLU A 37 5.00 -1.04 8.96
N TRP A 38 4.75 -0.03 9.78
CA TRP A 38 5.61 1.13 9.89
C TRP A 38 6.90 0.76 10.64
N LEU A 39 8.03 1.28 10.17
CA LEU A 39 9.33 1.05 10.79
C LEU A 39 9.71 2.21 11.70
N ASP A 40 10.73 1.98 12.54
CA ASP A 40 11.36 3.02 13.37
C ASP A 40 10.40 3.71 14.37
N GLY A 41 9.34 3.01 14.81
CA GLY A 41 8.37 3.51 15.79
C GLY A 41 7.34 4.49 15.21
N ALA A 42 7.31 4.67 13.89
CA ALA A 42 6.28 5.46 13.23
C ALA A 42 4.92 4.77 13.34
N THR A 43 3.87 5.58 13.45
CA THR A 43 2.47 5.12 13.47
C THR A 43 1.64 5.78 12.38
N GLU A 44 2.22 6.76 11.68
CA GLU A 44 1.55 7.59 10.69
C GLU A 44 2.47 7.88 9.50
N PRO A 45 1.90 8.10 8.31
CA PRO A 45 2.64 8.46 7.11
C PRO A 45 3.25 9.86 7.23
N ALA A 46 4.58 9.94 7.15
CA ALA A 46 5.31 11.21 7.09
C ALA A 46 6.53 11.12 6.18
N VAL A 47 7.01 12.28 5.71
CA VAL A 47 8.20 12.35 4.86
C VAL A 47 9.41 11.77 5.60
N GLY A 48 10.07 10.79 4.97
CA GLY A 48 11.23 10.10 5.54
C GLY A 48 10.90 8.89 6.41
N VAL A 49 9.61 8.63 6.70
CA VAL A 49 9.19 7.40 7.36
C VAL A 49 9.31 6.22 6.41
N ARG A 50 9.80 5.10 6.93
CA ARG A 50 9.96 3.85 6.17
C ARG A 50 8.86 2.87 6.54
N MET A 51 8.48 2.04 5.58
CA MET A 51 7.55 0.92 5.79
C MET A 51 8.16 -0.39 5.31
N ARG A 52 7.66 -1.49 5.84
CA ARG A 52 7.90 -2.85 5.34
C ARG A 52 6.56 -3.50 5.03
N GLU A 53 6.49 -4.12 3.87
CA GLU A 53 5.35 -4.95 3.50
C GLU A 53 5.80 -6.41 3.42
N THR A 54 4.99 -7.30 4.00
CA THR A 54 5.19 -8.75 3.91
C THR A 54 4.29 -9.29 2.80
N LEU A 55 4.92 -9.78 1.73
CA LEU A 55 4.23 -10.34 0.57
C LEU A 55 4.08 -11.85 0.71
N ASN A 56 2.92 -12.39 0.29
CA ASN A 56 2.75 -13.84 0.20
C ASN A 56 3.47 -14.38 -1.05
N ARG A 57 4.58 -15.07 -0.83
CA ARG A 57 5.48 -15.59 -1.87
C ARG A 57 4.84 -16.58 -2.86
N ILE A 58 3.70 -17.19 -2.51
CA ILE A 58 3.03 -18.20 -3.35
C ILE A 58 2.29 -17.55 -4.54
N LYS A 59 1.93 -16.26 -4.48
CA LYS A 59 1.33 -15.54 -5.62
C LYS A 59 2.32 -14.68 -6.41
N ALA A 60 3.33 -14.11 -5.74
CA ALA A 60 4.35 -13.27 -6.41
C ALA A 60 5.18 -14.00 -7.49
N VAL A 61 5.31 -15.32 -7.41
CA VAL A 61 6.01 -16.13 -8.43
C VAL A 61 5.12 -16.48 -9.63
N ALA A 62 3.79 -16.35 -9.51
CA ALA A 62 2.86 -16.68 -10.59
C ALA A 62 2.80 -15.60 -11.68
N GLU A 63 3.34 -14.40 -11.45
CA GLU A 63 3.38 -13.28 -12.41
C GLU A 63 4.80 -12.82 -12.81
N ALA A 64 5.86 -13.52 -12.36
CA ALA A 64 7.21 -13.28 -12.88
C ALA A 64 7.38 -14.00 -14.25
N PRO A 65 7.97 -13.36 -15.28
CA PRO A 65 8.09 -13.91 -16.63
C PRO A 65 8.99 -15.16 -16.70
#